data_AF-A0A966GZ24-F1
#
_entry.id   AF-A0A966GZ24-F1
#
_cell.length_a   1.000
_cell.length_b   1.000
_cell.length_c   1.000
_cell.angle_alpha   90.00
_cell.angle_beta   90.00
_cell.angle_gamma   90.00
#
_symmetry.space_group_name_H-M   'P 1'
#
loop_
_entity.id
_entity.type
_entity.pdbx_description
1 polymer ?
#
loop_
_entity_poly.entity_id
_entity_poly.type
_entity_poly.pdbx_seq_one_letter_code
_entity_poly.pdbx_strand_id
1 'polypeptide(L)'
;MSAQNPVPGAAGIFYLQSVMETASGFKLDADGKFEFFFSQGALDRYASGQWKQEGDLVVFNSKPRPSQDFALLQNRQADTPGVVVQITDANSFLLDYVHVTIEGDGQKQQLVTDRHGAAFFKPQPVEAISLQFEFCPEKISVFKFTEAARGRNYFSFRYEPWLFELFLENFELKLTEAGLKGNHPLLRGKEFLYRRANQ
;
A
#
# COMPACT_ATOMS: atom_id res chain seq x y z
N MET A 1 -11.46 27.30 37.63
CA MET A 1 -10.76 26.89 36.39
C MET A 1 -9.58 26.04 36.84
N SER A 2 -9.71 24.71 36.77
CA SER A 2 -8.64 23.81 37.21
C SER A 2 -7.70 23.55 36.05
N ALA A 3 -6.45 23.99 36.19
CA ALA A 3 -5.37 23.64 35.28
C ALA A 3 -5.16 22.13 35.34
N GLN A 4 -5.49 21.44 34.25
CA GLN A 4 -5.04 20.06 34.04
C GLN A 4 -3.56 20.13 33.66
N ASN A 5 -2.70 19.58 34.51
CA ASN A 5 -1.33 19.27 34.14
C ASN A 5 -1.39 18.39 32.87
N PRO A 6 -0.67 18.73 31.78
CA PRO A 6 -0.64 17.86 30.61
C PRO A 6 -0.02 16.53 31.03
N VAL A 7 -0.75 15.43 30.79
CA VAL A 7 -0.14 14.11 30.69
C VAL A 7 1.07 14.24 29.76
N PRO A 8 2.25 13.66 30.05
CA PRO A 8 3.35 13.65 29.08
C PRO A 8 2.79 13.17 27.75
N GLY A 9 2.73 14.07 26.76
CA GLY A 9 1.93 13.83 25.57
C GLY A 9 2.37 12.55 24.85
N ALA A 10 1.47 11.93 24.09
CA ALA A 10 1.83 10.80 23.24
C ALA A 10 2.94 11.14 22.23
N ALA A 11 3.27 12.43 22.02
CA ALA A 11 4.41 12.85 21.21
C ALA A 11 5.73 12.14 21.61
N GLY A 12 6.46 11.67 20.60
CA GLY A 12 7.68 10.87 20.77
C GLY A 12 7.88 9.85 19.64
N ILE A 13 8.99 9.12 19.71
CA ILE A 13 9.30 8.03 18.77
C ILE A 13 9.07 6.71 19.50
N PHE A 14 8.38 5.77 18.85
CA PHE A 14 8.00 4.47 19.39
C PHE A 14 8.44 3.37 18.44
N TYR A 15 9.21 2.41 18.92
CA TYR A 15 9.70 1.28 18.14
C TYR A 15 9.04 -0.02 18.55
N LEU A 16 8.62 -0.79 17.55
CA LEU A 16 8.13 -2.15 17.73
C LEU A 16 9.21 -3.00 18.42
N GLN A 17 8.79 -3.80 19.40
CA GLN A 17 9.67 -4.72 20.11
C GLN A 17 9.33 -6.17 19.81
N SER A 18 10.32 -7.05 19.96
CA SER A 18 10.14 -8.51 20.03
C SER A 18 9.54 -9.17 18.78
N VAL A 19 9.71 -8.55 17.61
CA VAL A 19 9.39 -9.17 16.31
C VAL A 19 10.69 -9.38 15.54
N MET A 20 11.01 -10.64 15.27
CA MET A 20 12.24 -11.04 14.57
C MET A 20 12.27 -10.45 13.15
N GLU A 21 13.45 -9.98 12.73
CA GLU A 21 13.71 -9.47 11.37
C GLU A 21 12.74 -8.37 10.89
N THR A 22 12.12 -7.67 11.83
CA THR A 22 11.14 -6.63 11.54
C THR A 22 11.49 -5.36 12.30
N ALA A 23 11.70 -4.28 11.58
CA ALA A 23 11.80 -2.95 12.13
C ALA A 23 10.51 -2.18 11.82
N SER A 24 9.88 -1.59 12.82
CA SER A 24 8.65 -0.83 12.64
C SER A 24 8.50 0.17 13.77
N GLY A 25 7.80 1.27 13.52
CA GLY A 25 7.61 2.28 14.54
C GLY A 25 6.78 3.46 14.09
N PHE A 26 6.41 4.27 15.09
CA PHE A 26 5.67 5.50 14.93
C PHE A 26 6.48 6.66 15.47
N LYS A 27 6.55 7.76 14.73
CA LYS A 27 6.98 9.06 15.23
C LYS A 27 5.75 9.95 15.33
N LEU A 28 5.49 10.47 16.53
CA LEU A 28 4.38 11.36 16.85
C LEU A 28 4.94 12.73 17.15
N ASP A 29 4.72 13.69 16.26
CA ASP A 29 5.14 15.07 16.46
C ASP A 29 4.12 15.84 17.31
N ALA A 30 4.58 16.82 18.09
CA ALA A 30 3.74 17.59 19.01
C ALA A 30 2.69 18.46 18.31
N ASP A 31 2.84 18.70 17.00
CA ASP A 31 1.89 19.41 16.15
C ASP A 31 0.74 18.53 15.62
N GLY A 32 0.69 17.26 16.04
CA GLY A 32 -0.33 16.30 15.62
C GLY A 32 0.01 15.52 14.35
N LYS A 33 1.21 15.66 13.77
CA LYS A 33 1.64 14.82 12.65
C LYS A 33 2.21 13.49 13.11
N PHE A 34 1.97 12.43 12.33
CA PHE A 34 2.65 11.16 12.53
C PHE A 34 3.36 10.68 11.27
N GLU A 35 4.40 9.90 11.51
CA GLU A 35 5.08 9.06 10.52
C GLU A 35 5.10 7.62 11.04
N PHE A 36 4.89 6.67 10.15
CA PHE A 36 5.00 5.24 10.41
C PHE A 36 5.98 4.64 9.41
N PHE A 37 6.81 3.71 9.85
CA PHE A 37 7.63 2.89 8.98
C PHE A 37 7.50 1.42 9.35
N PHE A 38 7.69 0.57 8.35
CA PHE A 38 7.81 -0.87 8.47
C PHE A 38 8.88 -1.34 7.48
N SER A 39 9.77 -2.19 7.95
CA SER A 39 10.83 -2.81 7.17
C SER A 39 10.96 -4.27 7.60
N GLN A 40 10.81 -5.19 6.64
CA GLN A 40 11.00 -6.62 6.84
C GLN A 40 11.69 -7.21 5.62
N GLY A 41 12.91 -7.71 5.79
CA GLY A 41 13.75 -8.13 4.67
C GLY A 41 14.00 -6.98 3.69
N ALA A 42 13.57 -7.13 2.44
CA ALA A 42 13.68 -6.10 1.40
C ALA A 42 12.39 -5.27 1.21
N LEU A 43 11.35 -5.50 2.02
CA LEU A 43 10.08 -4.79 1.92
C LEU A 43 10.05 -3.62 2.91
N ASP A 44 10.02 -2.41 2.36
CA ASP A 44 9.80 -1.18 3.12
C ASP A 44 8.40 -0.61 2.81
N ARG A 45 7.66 -0.26 3.87
CA ARG A 45 6.32 0.35 3.81
C ARG A 45 6.29 1.53 4.77
N TYR A 46 5.51 2.55 4.46
CA TYR A 46 5.41 3.74 5.30
C TYR A 46 4.00 4.31 5.31
N ALA A 47 3.68 5.11 6.32
CA ALA A 47 2.45 5.89 6.37
C ALA A 47 2.72 7.26 6.98
N SER A 48 1.88 8.23 6.68
CA SER A 48 1.91 9.53 7.34
C SER A 48 0.51 10.10 7.49
N GLY A 49 0.34 11.07 8.37
CA GLY A 49 -0.96 11.72 8.56
C GLY A 49 -1.06 12.52 9.84
N GLN A 50 -2.25 12.53 10.42
CA GLN A 50 -2.57 13.19 11.69
C GLN A 50 -2.84 12.17 12.78
N TRP A 51 -2.41 12.46 13.99
CA TRP A 51 -2.76 11.72 15.19
C TRP A 51 -3.46 12.63 16.19
N LYS A 52 -4.32 12.03 17.01
CA LYS A 52 -4.95 12.68 18.17
C LYS A 52 -4.97 11.72 19.35
N GLN A 53 -4.92 12.27 20.55
CA GLN A 53 -5.09 11.50 21.77
C GLN A 53 -6.51 11.72 22.33
N GLU A 54 -7.22 10.63 22.60
CA GLU A 54 -8.54 10.59 23.19
C GLU A 54 -8.49 9.73 24.45
N GLY A 55 -8.24 10.37 25.60
CA GLY A 55 -7.97 9.64 26.84
C GLY A 55 -6.67 8.84 26.75
N ASP A 56 -6.79 7.50 26.82
CA ASP A 56 -5.68 6.56 26.66
C ASP A 56 -5.58 5.99 25.24
N LEU A 57 -6.39 6.46 24.29
CA LEU A 57 -6.30 6.05 22.89
C LEU A 57 -5.54 7.09 22.07
N VAL A 58 -4.67 6.60 21.17
CA VAL A 58 -4.03 7.39 20.12
C VAL A 58 -4.62 6.93 18.79
N VAL A 59 -5.31 7.85 18.12
CA VAL A 59 -6.02 7.59 16.86
C VAL A 59 -5.23 8.19 15.70
N PHE A 60 -4.98 7.40 14.66
CA PHE A 60 -4.18 7.72 13.49
C PHE A 60 -5.05 7.79 12.23
N ASN A 61 -4.89 8.88 11.47
CA ASN A 61 -5.59 9.08 10.20
C ASN A 61 -4.64 9.64 9.13
N SER A 62 -4.43 8.88 8.07
CA SER A 62 -3.76 9.32 6.85
C SER A 62 -4.69 10.17 5.98
N LYS A 63 -4.14 10.73 4.90
CA LYS A 63 -4.96 11.26 3.80
C LYS A 63 -5.85 10.14 3.22
N PRO A 64 -6.96 10.46 2.55
CA PRO A 64 -7.79 9.45 1.89
C PRO A 64 -6.97 8.58 0.93
N ARG A 65 -7.21 7.26 0.96
CA ARG A 65 -6.56 6.31 0.06
C ARG A 65 -6.99 6.55 -1.40
N PRO A 66 -6.04 6.70 -2.35
CA PRO A 66 -6.35 6.71 -3.77
C PRO A 66 -7.01 5.39 -4.22
N SER A 67 -7.90 5.46 -5.20
CA SER A 67 -8.63 4.28 -5.70
C SER A 67 -7.78 3.34 -6.56
N GLN A 68 -6.62 3.82 -7.03
CA GLN A 68 -5.69 3.07 -7.87
C GLN A 68 -4.26 3.25 -7.34
N ASP A 69 -3.47 2.19 -7.46
CA ASP A 69 -2.05 2.12 -7.13
C ASP A 69 -1.18 1.97 -8.41
N PHE A 70 -1.83 1.91 -9.57
CA PHE A 70 -1.24 1.96 -10.90
C PHE A 70 -1.88 3.08 -11.72
N ALA A 71 -1.18 3.52 -12.77
CA ALA A 71 -1.71 4.44 -13.76
C ALA A 71 -1.64 3.83 -15.16
N LEU A 72 -2.74 3.89 -15.91
CA LEU A 72 -2.75 3.56 -17.33
C LEU A 72 -2.02 4.67 -18.10
N LEU A 73 -0.95 4.31 -18.81
CA LEU A 73 -0.19 5.23 -19.65
C LEU A 73 -0.73 5.26 -21.08
N GLN A 74 -0.98 4.09 -21.65
CA GLN A 74 -1.45 3.95 -23.01
C GLN A 74 -2.23 2.66 -23.18
N ASN A 75 -3.28 2.72 -24.00
CA ASN A 75 -3.83 1.56 -24.69
C ASN A 75 -3.79 1.80 -26.20
N ARG A 76 -3.51 0.77 -26.99
CA ARG A 76 -3.48 0.86 -28.45
C ARG A 76 -3.75 -0.49 -29.11
N GLN A 77 -4.05 -0.45 -30.39
CA GLN A 77 -3.93 -1.64 -31.23
C GLN A 77 -2.44 -1.84 -31.54
N ALA A 78 -1.99 -3.09 -31.49
CA ALA A 78 -0.64 -3.52 -31.81
C ALA A 78 -0.70 -4.74 -32.73
N ASP A 79 0.34 -4.90 -33.53
CA ASP A 79 0.55 -6.10 -34.36
C ASP A 79 1.13 -7.22 -33.48
N THR A 80 0.24 -7.89 -32.74
CA THR A 80 0.58 -8.98 -31.84
C THR A 80 -0.57 -9.99 -31.81
N PRO A 81 -0.29 -11.31 -31.77
CA PRO A 81 -1.33 -12.33 -31.87
C PRO A 81 -2.17 -12.47 -30.58
N GLY A 82 -1.85 -11.73 -29.53
CA GLY A 82 -2.52 -11.82 -28.22
C GLY A 82 -2.72 -10.46 -27.57
N VAL A 83 -3.00 -10.47 -26.27
CA VAL A 83 -3.07 -9.25 -25.45
C VAL A 83 -1.78 -9.10 -24.67
N VAL A 84 -1.22 -7.90 -24.67
CA VAL A 84 -0.02 -7.55 -23.91
C VAL A 84 -0.39 -6.53 -22.85
N VAL A 85 -0.05 -6.84 -21.61
CA VAL A 85 -0.02 -5.89 -20.50
C VAL A 85 1.44 -5.64 -20.13
N GLN A 86 1.85 -4.39 -20.17
CA GLN A 86 3.20 -3.93 -19.88
C GLN A 86 3.22 -3.08 -18.63
N ILE A 87 4.05 -3.43 -17.66
CA ILE A 87 4.40 -2.59 -16.52
C ILE A 87 5.72 -1.91 -16.83
N THR A 88 5.80 -0.61 -16.57
CA THR A 88 6.98 0.21 -16.81
C THR A 88 7.38 0.88 -15.52
N ASP A 89 8.67 0.79 -15.19
CA ASP A 89 9.28 1.48 -14.07
C ASP A 89 10.78 1.64 -14.34
N ALA A 90 11.41 2.63 -13.73
CA ALA A 90 12.87 2.80 -13.80
C ALA A 90 13.60 1.70 -13.02
N ASN A 91 12.97 1.16 -11.98
CA ASN A 91 13.49 0.05 -11.20
C ASN A 91 13.02 -1.29 -11.80
N SER A 92 13.92 -1.95 -12.53
CA SER A 92 13.64 -3.23 -13.17
C SER A 92 13.30 -4.36 -12.18
N PHE A 93 13.72 -4.27 -10.91
CA PHE A 93 13.39 -5.27 -9.88
C PHE A 93 11.92 -5.29 -9.50
N LEU A 94 11.14 -4.27 -9.86
CA LEU A 94 9.72 -4.22 -9.56
C LEU A 94 8.87 -4.83 -10.69
N LEU A 95 9.48 -5.27 -11.80
CA LEU A 95 8.74 -5.57 -13.00
C LEU A 95 8.13 -6.99 -13.04
N ASP A 96 8.68 -7.98 -12.33
CA ASP A 96 8.29 -9.39 -12.39
C ASP A 96 7.35 -9.87 -11.27
N TYR A 97 6.78 -8.94 -10.50
CA TYR A 97 5.93 -9.24 -9.33
C TYR A 97 4.52 -8.66 -9.45
N VAL A 98 4.01 -8.47 -10.67
CA VAL A 98 2.65 -7.98 -10.89
C VAL A 98 1.76 -9.10 -11.38
N HIS A 99 0.80 -9.47 -10.55
CA HIS A 99 -0.32 -10.30 -10.97
C HIS A 99 -1.26 -9.47 -11.85
N VAL A 100 -1.45 -9.93 -13.06
CA VAL A 100 -2.31 -9.30 -14.07
C VAL A 100 -3.46 -10.24 -14.36
N THR A 101 -4.68 -9.75 -14.19
CA THR A 101 -5.90 -10.42 -14.64
C THR A 101 -6.53 -9.62 -15.76
N ILE A 102 -6.84 -10.27 -16.88
CA ILE A 102 -7.68 -9.70 -17.94
C ILE A 102 -9.04 -10.39 -17.98
N GLU A 103 -10.10 -9.60 -18.16
CA GLU A 103 -11.49 -10.07 -18.24
C GLU A 103 -12.16 -9.49 -19.48
N GLY A 104 -12.98 -10.30 -20.16
CA GLY A 104 -13.80 -9.90 -21.30
C GLY A 104 -14.50 -11.09 -21.96
N ASP A 105 -15.70 -10.86 -22.52
CA ASP A 105 -16.56 -11.91 -23.10
C ASP A 105 -16.83 -13.10 -22.15
N GLY A 106 -16.93 -12.83 -20.84
CA GLY A 106 -17.10 -13.86 -19.81
C GLY A 106 -15.87 -14.76 -19.62
N GLN A 107 -14.74 -14.47 -20.28
CA GLN A 107 -13.47 -15.16 -20.10
C GLN A 107 -12.57 -14.37 -19.16
N LYS A 108 -11.75 -15.12 -18.40
CA LYS A 108 -10.75 -14.57 -17.48
C LYS A 108 -9.42 -15.30 -17.70
N GLN A 109 -8.35 -14.53 -17.88
CA GLN A 109 -6.99 -15.04 -17.87
C GLN A 109 -6.16 -14.31 -16.81
N GLN A 110 -5.25 -15.02 -16.16
CA GLN A 110 -4.36 -14.47 -15.15
C GLN A 110 -2.93 -14.92 -15.39
N LEU A 111 -2.00 -13.97 -15.36
CA LEU A 111 -0.57 -14.18 -15.50
C LEU A 111 0.18 -13.30 -14.50
N VAL A 112 1.47 -13.55 -14.36
CA VAL A 112 2.42 -12.65 -13.71
C VAL A 112 3.32 -12.06 -14.78
N THR A 113 3.70 -10.79 -14.63
CA THR A 113 4.66 -10.15 -15.52
C THR A 113 6.03 -10.84 -15.47
N ASP A 114 6.74 -10.82 -16.58
CA ASP A 114 8.13 -11.27 -16.64
C ASP A 114 9.11 -10.19 -16.12
N ARG A 115 10.42 -10.49 -16.14
CA ARG A 115 11.49 -9.56 -15.73
C ARG A 115 11.57 -8.25 -16.53
N HIS A 116 10.84 -8.16 -17.65
CA HIS A 116 10.74 -6.95 -18.45
C HIS A 116 9.39 -6.24 -18.24
N GLY A 117 8.55 -6.73 -17.32
CA GLY A 117 7.26 -6.15 -17.00
C GLY A 117 6.13 -6.59 -17.92
N ALA A 118 6.33 -7.60 -18.76
CA ALA A 118 5.35 -8.01 -19.76
C ALA A 118 4.56 -9.25 -19.33
N ALA A 119 3.24 -9.20 -19.51
CA ALA A 119 2.36 -10.37 -19.45
C ALA A 119 1.68 -10.55 -20.81
N PHE A 120 1.89 -11.71 -21.44
CA PHE A 120 1.35 -12.04 -22.77
C PHE A 120 0.23 -13.07 -22.66
N PHE A 121 -0.98 -12.65 -23.01
CA PHE A 121 -2.20 -13.46 -22.91
C PHE A 121 -2.66 -13.97 -24.28
N LYS A 122 -3.45 -15.04 -24.27
CA LYS A 122 -4.17 -15.46 -25.47
C LYS A 122 -5.15 -14.36 -25.91
N PRO A 123 -5.41 -14.19 -27.21
CA PRO A 123 -6.32 -13.16 -27.70
C PRO A 123 -7.72 -13.32 -27.11
N GLN A 124 -8.26 -12.21 -26.61
CA GLN A 124 -9.65 -12.02 -26.17
C GLN A 124 -9.98 -10.53 -26.17
N PRO A 125 -11.26 -10.13 -26.18
CA PRO A 125 -11.63 -8.77 -25.80
C PRO A 125 -11.22 -8.47 -24.35
N VAL A 126 -10.88 -7.19 -24.11
CA VAL A 126 -10.46 -6.70 -22.80
C VAL A 126 -11.45 -5.65 -22.33
N GLU A 127 -12.29 -6.03 -21.38
CA GLU A 127 -13.27 -5.16 -20.71
C GLU A 127 -12.72 -4.65 -19.38
N ALA A 128 -11.89 -5.44 -18.71
CA ALA A 128 -11.21 -5.02 -17.50
C ALA A 128 -9.80 -5.61 -17.38
N ILE A 129 -8.91 -4.84 -16.75
CA ILE A 129 -7.60 -5.29 -16.29
C ILE A 129 -7.50 -5.03 -14.80
N SER A 130 -7.18 -6.07 -14.03
CA SER A 130 -6.84 -5.94 -12.60
C SER A 130 -5.34 -6.14 -12.42
N LEU A 131 -4.71 -5.25 -11.66
CA LEU A 131 -3.28 -5.26 -11.35
C LEU A 131 -3.08 -5.33 -9.84
N GLN A 132 -2.23 -6.25 -9.39
CA GLN A 132 -1.86 -6.41 -7.99
C GLN A 132 -0.36 -6.66 -7.89
N PHE A 133 0.33 -5.85 -7.10
CA PHE A 133 1.75 -6.02 -6.83
C PHE A 133 1.95 -6.96 -5.65
N GLU A 134 2.79 -7.98 -5.79
CA GLU A 134 2.93 -9.06 -4.81
C GLU A 134 3.33 -8.57 -3.41
N PHE A 135 4.19 -7.55 -3.33
CA PHE A 135 4.64 -6.97 -2.06
C PHE A 135 3.64 -6.01 -1.41
N CYS A 136 2.52 -5.74 -2.09
CA CYS A 136 1.40 -4.94 -1.60
C CYS A 136 0.07 -5.68 -1.89
N PRO A 137 -0.15 -6.87 -1.32
CA PRO A 137 -1.28 -7.73 -1.70
C PRO A 137 -2.64 -7.12 -1.31
N GLU A 138 -2.67 -6.14 -0.40
CA GLU A 138 -3.88 -5.37 -0.05
C GLU A 138 -4.25 -4.28 -1.08
N LYS A 139 -3.44 -4.13 -2.14
CA LYS A 139 -3.58 -3.12 -3.18
C LYS A 139 -3.92 -3.76 -4.53
N ILE A 140 -5.17 -3.58 -4.96
CA ILE A 140 -5.67 -4.05 -6.25
C ILE A 140 -6.22 -2.85 -7.00
N SER A 141 -5.66 -2.58 -8.18
CA SER A 141 -6.18 -1.58 -9.10
C SER A 141 -7.00 -2.25 -10.19
N VAL A 142 -8.18 -1.70 -10.49
CA VAL A 142 -9.08 -2.25 -11.51
C VAL A 142 -9.38 -1.17 -12.54
N PHE A 143 -9.01 -1.43 -13.79
CA PHE A 143 -9.27 -0.57 -14.93
C PHE A 143 -10.38 -1.18 -15.77
N LYS A 144 -11.48 -0.44 -15.93
CA LYS A 144 -12.59 -0.83 -16.81
C LYS A 144 -12.50 -0.06 -18.11
N PHE A 145 -12.73 -0.74 -19.22
CA PHE A 145 -12.61 -0.21 -20.56
C PHE A 145 -13.98 -0.18 -21.23
N THR A 146 -14.26 0.92 -21.93
CA THR A 146 -15.48 1.08 -22.74
C THR A 146 -15.38 0.25 -24.03
N GLU A 147 -16.50 0.04 -24.71
CA GLU A 147 -16.58 -0.59 -26.05
C GLU A 147 -15.52 -0.10 -27.04
N ALA A 148 -15.28 1.23 -27.09
CA ALA A 148 -14.29 1.84 -27.99
C ALA A 148 -12.84 1.37 -27.76
N ALA A 149 -12.55 0.78 -26.60
CA ALA A 149 -11.25 0.24 -26.22
C ALA A 149 -11.16 -1.30 -26.39
N ARG A 150 -12.22 -2.00 -26.79
CA ARG A 150 -12.21 -3.46 -26.97
C ARG A 150 -11.38 -3.93 -28.18
N GLY A 151 -11.17 -3.05 -29.16
CA GLY A 151 -10.21 -3.26 -30.26
C GLY A 151 -8.78 -2.90 -29.90
N ARG A 152 -8.38 -3.03 -28.63
CA ARG A 152 -7.03 -2.74 -28.14
C ARG A 152 -6.47 -4.00 -27.52
N ASN A 153 -5.24 -4.32 -27.87
CA ASN A 153 -4.55 -5.53 -27.41
C ASN A 153 -3.19 -5.21 -26.77
N TYR A 154 -2.87 -3.94 -26.58
CA TYR A 154 -1.69 -3.50 -25.85
C TYR A 154 -2.07 -2.44 -24.83
N PHE A 155 -1.70 -2.68 -23.57
CA PHE A 155 -1.94 -1.79 -22.44
C PHE A 155 -0.65 -1.62 -21.65
N SER A 156 -0.27 -0.37 -21.35
CA SER A 156 0.91 -0.08 -20.55
C SER A 156 0.53 0.71 -19.31
N PHE A 157 1.17 0.36 -18.20
CA PHE A 157 0.95 0.95 -16.89
C PHE A 157 2.28 1.31 -16.24
N ARG A 158 2.20 2.21 -15.27
CA ARG A 158 3.25 2.47 -14.28
C ARG A 158 2.69 2.34 -12.88
N TYR A 159 3.57 2.19 -11.90
CA TYR A 159 3.20 2.36 -10.50
C TYR A 159 2.89 3.82 -10.19
N GLU A 160 1.94 4.05 -9.30
CA GLU A 160 1.79 5.37 -8.69
C GLU A 160 2.79 5.56 -7.53
N PRO A 161 3.23 6.80 -7.24
CA PRO A 161 4.25 7.07 -6.23
C PRO A 161 3.93 6.54 -4.82
N TRP A 162 2.66 6.33 -4.52
CA TRP A 162 2.16 5.84 -3.23
C TRP A 162 2.01 4.32 -3.16
N LEU A 163 2.53 3.54 -4.11
CA LEU A 163 2.39 2.07 -4.11
C LEU A 163 2.74 1.47 -2.74
N PHE A 164 3.87 1.88 -2.14
CA PHE A 164 4.32 1.38 -0.84
C PHE A 164 3.74 2.15 0.36
N GLU A 165 2.97 3.21 0.15
CA GLU A 165 2.31 3.96 1.22
C GLU A 165 1.10 3.18 1.76
N LEU A 166 0.98 3.11 3.08
CA LEU A 166 -0.19 2.67 3.81
C LEU A 166 -1.05 3.87 4.17
N PHE A 167 -2.37 3.64 4.18
CA PHE A 167 -3.35 4.67 4.49
C PHE A 167 -4.12 4.22 5.72
N LEU A 168 -3.75 4.77 6.88
CA LEU A 168 -4.39 4.42 8.15
C LEU A 168 -5.69 5.21 8.29
N GLU A 169 -6.79 4.54 8.60
CA GLU A 169 -8.09 5.16 8.85
C GLU A 169 -8.62 4.65 10.19
N ASN A 170 -8.80 5.57 11.14
CA ASN A 170 -9.18 5.28 12.52
C ASN A 170 -8.36 4.12 13.12
N PHE A 171 -7.07 4.09 12.82
CA PHE A 171 -6.18 3.11 13.41
C PHE A 171 -5.87 3.54 14.84
N GLU A 172 -5.95 2.61 15.80
CA GLU A 172 -5.88 2.94 17.22
C GLU A 172 -4.79 2.15 17.93
N LEU A 173 -4.05 2.86 18.80
CA LEU A 173 -3.16 2.25 19.78
C LEU A 173 -3.47 2.82 21.16
N LYS A 174 -3.41 1.96 22.17
CA LYS A 174 -3.56 2.37 23.57
C LYS A 174 -2.22 2.91 24.09
N LEU A 175 -2.22 4.13 24.60
CA LEU A 175 -1.12 4.70 25.36
C LEU A 175 -1.05 4.05 26.74
N THR A 176 0.12 3.55 27.09
CA THR A 176 0.42 2.90 28.37
C THR A 176 1.74 3.43 28.91
N GLU A 177 2.06 3.13 30.16
CA GLU A 177 3.37 3.45 30.74
C GLU A 177 4.54 2.83 29.95
N ALA A 178 4.31 1.69 29.31
CA ALA A 178 5.32 0.99 28.51
C ALA A 178 5.46 1.53 27.06
N GLY A 179 4.59 2.46 26.63
CA GLY A 179 4.53 2.95 25.25
C GLY A 179 3.15 2.75 24.61
N LEU A 180 3.11 2.52 23.30
CA LEU A 180 1.87 2.28 22.56
C LEU A 180 1.62 0.78 22.42
N LYS A 181 0.40 0.33 22.71
CA LYS A 181 -0.01 -1.08 22.62
C LYS A 181 -1.22 -1.24 21.70
N GLY A 182 -1.19 -2.22 20.80
CA GLY A 182 -2.36 -2.53 19.96
C GLY A 182 -2.01 -3.35 18.73
N ASN A 183 -2.79 -3.18 17.66
CA ASN A 183 -2.55 -3.88 16.40
C ASN A 183 -1.29 -3.35 15.68
N HIS A 184 -0.93 -4.01 14.58
CA HIS A 184 0.07 -3.52 13.63
C HIS A 184 -0.60 -3.26 12.29
N PRO A 185 -0.23 -2.21 11.54
CA PRO A 185 -0.80 -1.93 10.22
C PRO A 185 -0.67 -3.03 9.15
N LEU A 186 0.09 -4.09 9.39
CA LEU A 186 0.50 -5.08 8.38
C LEU A 186 0.64 -6.49 8.97
N LEU A 187 1.22 -6.61 10.17
CA LEU A 187 1.41 -7.90 10.81
C LEU A 187 0.10 -8.46 11.35
N ARG A 188 -0.07 -9.77 11.23
CA ARG A 188 -1.17 -10.50 11.89
C ARG A 188 -0.86 -10.69 13.37
N GLY A 189 -1.86 -10.45 14.21
CA GLY A 189 -1.73 -10.48 15.67
C GLY A 189 -2.61 -9.39 16.29
N LYS A 190 -2.73 -9.38 17.62
CA LYS A 190 -3.62 -8.42 18.31
C LYS A 190 -2.93 -7.54 19.34
N GLU A 191 -1.71 -7.88 19.75
CA GLU A 191 -1.03 -7.15 20.82
C GLU A 191 0.46 -6.98 20.53
N PHE A 192 0.77 -5.92 19.80
CA PHE A 192 2.13 -5.42 19.59
C PHE A 192 2.41 -4.29 20.59
N LEU A 193 3.65 -4.23 21.06
CA LEU A 193 4.15 -3.17 21.93
C LEU A 193 5.19 -2.35 21.18
N TYR A 194 4.93 -1.04 21.09
CA TYR A 194 5.88 -0.06 20.58
C TYR A 194 6.42 0.73 21.77
N ARG A 195 7.68 0.50 22.13
CA ARG A 195 8.31 1.20 23.25
C ARG A 195 8.80 2.56 22.82
N ARG A 196 8.59 3.55 23.69
CA ARG A 196 9.15 4.89 23.49
C ARG A 196 10.68 4.78 23.46
N ALA A 197 11.31 5.43 22.48
CA ALA A 197 12.76 5.54 22.42
C ALA A 197 13.24 6.36 23.63
N ASN A 198 14.27 5.87 24.31
CA ASN A 198 14.95 6.65 25.34
C ASN A 198 15.71 7.78 24.63
N GLN A 199 15.51 9.03 25.06
CA GLN A 199 16.30 10.17 24.62
C GLN A 199 17.72 10.10 25.18
#